data_AF-A0A7Y1Z2P6-F1
#
_entry.id   AF-A0A7Y1Z2P6-F1
#
_cell.length_a   1.000
_cell.length_b   1.000
_cell.length_c   1.000
_cell.angle_alpha   90.00
_cell.angle_beta   90.00
_cell.angle_gamma   90.00
#
_symmetry.space_group_name_H-M   'P 1'
#
loop_
_entity.id
_entity.type
_entity.pdbx_description
1 polymer ?
#
loop_
_entity_poly.entity_id
_entity_poly.type
_entity_poly.pdbx_seq_one_letter_code
_entity_poly.pdbx_strand_id
1 'polypeptide(L)'
;PYRDPVLVLFSGSVRSACGHASAASGPFYCPGDSKVYIDLGFYSELEQRLNSPGDFAQAYVLAHEVGHHVQNILGILPEFNRVRRTLSKTDANALSVRVELQADCFAGLWAYHAARRRGFLEQGDIEEGLNAASQIGDDTLQRRSQGYVVPESFNHGTSEQRVSWFTRGFQEGRIEACDTFSNKQI
;
A
#
# COMPACT_ATOMS: atom_id res chain seq x y z
N PRO A 1 18.22 -0.86 14.13
CA PRO A 1 18.71 -0.02 13.00
C PRO A 1 17.91 -0.37 11.74
N TYR A 2 17.53 0.61 10.92
CA TYR A 2 16.86 0.37 9.65
C TYR A 2 17.82 -0.31 8.66
N ARG A 3 17.29 -1.20 7.83
CA ARG A 3 18.03 -1.85 6.73
C ARG A 3 17.19 -1.67 5.49
N ASP A 4 17.78 -1.22 4.40
CA ASP A 4 17.03 -0.98 3.18
C ASP A 4 16.55 -2.33 2.57
N PRO A 5 15.29 -2.42 2.11
CA PRO A 5 14.84 -3.60 1.39
C PRO A 5 15.47 -3.63 0.00
N VAL A 6 15.67 -4.83 -0.54
CA VAL A 6 16.10 -4.97 -1.94
C VAL A 6 14.89 -4.79 -2.85
N LEU A 7 14.98 -3.85 -3.80
CA LEU A 7 13.99 -3.67 -4.86
C LEU A 7 14.24 -4.66 -6.00
N VAL A 8 13.20 -5.40 -6.37
CA VAL A 8 13.20 -6.35 -7.49
C VAL A 8 12.17 -5.88 -8.52
N LEU A 9 12.66 -5.40 -9.66
CA LEU A 9 11.83 -5.10 -10.81
C LEU A 9 11.65 -6.39 -11.63
N PHE A 10 10.42 -6.71 -12.03
CA PHE A 10 10.13 -7.89 -12.84
C PHE A 10 9.06 -7.60 -13.91
N SER A 11 8.84 -8.57 -14.80
CA SER A 11 7.75 -8.53 -15.78
C SER A 11 7.19 -9.92 -15.98
N GLY A 12 5.86 -10.04 -15.95
CA GLY A 12 5.14 -11.30 -16.18
C GLY A 12 5.05 -12.20 -14.94
N SER A 13 6.18 -12.67 -14.41
CA SER A 13 6.20 -13.46 -13.17
C SER A 13 7.52 -13.41 -12.42
N VAL A 14 7.45 -13.71 -11.12
CA VAL A 14 8.62 -13.75 -10.22
C VAL A 14 8.42 -14.80 -9.12
N ARG A 15 9.51 -15.42 -8.69
CA ARG A 15 9.55 -16.30 -7.52
C ARG A 15 10.17 -15.55 -6.34
N SER A 16 9.41 -15.44 -5.24
CA SER A 16 9.86 -14.86 -3.97
C SER A 16 9.90 -15.92 -2.86
N ALA A 17 10.39 -15.56 -1.68
CA ALA A 17 10.25 -16.39 -0.49
C ALA A 17 8.78 -16.56 -0.04
N CYS A 18 7.87 -15.69 -0.50
CA CYS A 18 6.44 -15.74 -0.21
C CYS A 18 5.65 -16.59 -1.22
N GLY A 19 6.30 -17.09 -2.27
CA GLY A 19 5.71 -17.94 -3.29
C GLY A 19 5.92 -17.42 -4.71
N HIS A 20 5.14 -17.95 -5.64
CA HIS A 20 5.10 -17.49 -7.02
C HIS A 20 4.10 -16.34 -7.15
N ALA A 21 4.54 -15.20 -7.70
CA ALA A 21 3.69 -14.06 -8.02
C ALA A 21 3.68 -13.84 -9.54
N SER A 22 2.54 -13.42 -10.08
CA SER A 22 2.41 -13.02 -11.49
C SER A 22 2.14 -11.52 -11.57
N ALA A 23 2.22 -10.96 -12.79
CA ALA A 23 1.83 -9.58 -13.08
C ALA A 23 0.42 -9.22 -12.54
N ALA A 24 -0.50 -10.19 -12.53
CA ALA A 24 -1.86 -10.01 -12.02
C ALA A 24 -1.92 -9.80 -10.50
N SER A 25 -0.84 -10.10 -9.76
CA SER A 25 -0.76 -9.89 -8.31
C SER A 25 -0.40 -8.44 -7.93
N GLY A 26 0.05 -7.64 -8.89
CA GLY A 26 0.54 -6.29 -8.63
C GLY A 26 1.86 -6.25 -7.84
N PRO A 27 2.29 -5.03 -7.45
CA PRO A 27 3.41 -4.80 -6.53
C PRO A 27 3.19 -5.46 -5.17
N PHE A 28 4.27 -5.87 -4.50
CA PHE A 28 4.19 -6.43 -3.15
C PHE A 28 5.52 -6.44 -2.39
N TYR A 29 5.45 -6.36 -1.07
CA TYR A 29 6.55 -6.67 -0.16
C TYR A 29 6.48 -8.12 0.35
N CYS A 30 7.63 -8.82 0.35
CA CYS A 30 7.73 -10.16 0.94
C CYS A 30 8.54 -10.16 2.25
N PRO A 31 7.91 -10.45 3.41
CA PRO A 31 8.63 -10.55 4.68
C PRO A 31 9.61 -11.72 4.76
N GLY A 32 9.44 -12.77 3.93
CA GLY A 32 10.28 -13.97 3.94
C GLY A 32 11.71 -13.75 3.42
N ASP A 33 11.91 -12.75 2.55
CA ASP A 33 13.22 -12.37 2.01
C ASP A 33 13.52 -10.86 2.16
N SER A 34 12.59 -10.10 2.75
CA SER A 34 12.70 -8.65 2.97
C SER A 34 12.91 -7.85 1.68
N LYS A 35 12.18 -8.21 0.63
CA LYS A 35 12.26 -7.55 -0.68
C LYS A 35 10.95 -6.89 -1.08
N VAL A 36 11.09 -5.81 -1.85
CA VAL A 36 9.98 -5.14 -2.54
C VAL A 36 10.00 -5.57 -3.99
N TYR A 37 8.86 -6.03 -4.50
CA TYR A 37 8.69 -6.50 -5.87
C TYR A 37 7.76 -5.55 -6.62
N ILE A 38 8.23 -5.03 -7.75
CA ILE A 38 7.44 -4.14 -8.61
C ILE A 38 7.38 -4.76 -10.00
N ASP A 39 6.16 -5.00 -10.49
CA ASP A 39 5.94 -5.36 -11.89
C ASP A 39 5.96 -4.10 -12.77
N LEU A 40 6.82 -4.07 -13.77
CA LEU A 40 6.87 -2.97 -14.73
C LEU A 40 5.61 -2.90 -15.59
N GLY A 41 4.92 -4.03 -15.80
CA GLY A 41 3.63 -4.06 -16.49
C GLY A 41 2.53 -3.32 -15.72
N PHE A 42 2.57 -3.38 -14.39
CA PHE A 42 1.63 -2.68 -13.52
C PHE A 42 1.73 -1.15 -13.67
N TYR A 43 2.92 -0.59 -13.88
CA TYR A 43 3.05 0.85 -14.14
C TYR A 43 2.40 1.27 -15.46
N SER A 44 2.49 0.44 -16.50
CA SER A 44 1.74 0.66 -17.74
C SER A 44 0.22 0.57 -17.52
N GLU A 45 -0.25 -0.33 -16.65
CA GLU A 45 -1.67 -0.42 -16.31
C GLU A 45 -2.17 0.77 -15.47
N LEU A 46 -1.37 1.25 -14.51
CA LEU A 46 -1.67 2.46 -13.73
C LEU A 46 -1.87 3.68 -14.63
N GLU A 47 -0.95 3.87 -15.57
CA GLU A 47 -1.00 4.97 -16.53
C GLU A 47 -2.21 4.85 -17.46
N GLN A 48 -2.37 3.68 -18.12
CA GLN A 48 -3.31 3.53 -19.23
C GLN A 48 -4.75 3.20 -18.80
N ARG A 49 -4.93 2.42 -17.72
CA ARG A 49 -6.26 1.89 -17.31
C ARG A 49 -6.80 2.55 -16.06
N LEU A 50 -5.92 2.97 -15.16
CA LEU A 50 -6.34 3.62 -13.91
C LEU A 50 -6.36 5.14 -14.04
N ASN A 51 -5.92 5.70 -15.18
CA ASN A 51 -5.84 7.15 -15.41
C ASN A 51 -5.10 7.85 -14.25
N SER A 52 -4.04 7.19 -13.79
CA SER A 52 -3.12 7.71 -12.78
C SER A 52 -1.71 7.78 -13.39
N PRO A 53 -1.50 8.62 -14.43
CA PRO A 53 -0.17 8.89 -14.95
C PRO A 53 0.64 9.65 -13.90
N GLY A 54 1.96 9.69 -14.09
CA GLY A 54 2.86 10.46 -13.24
C GLY A 54 3.84 9.61 -12.45
N ASP A 55 5.02 10.17 -12.20
CA ASP A 55 6.09 9.53 -11.44
C ASP A 55 5.74 9.43 -9.95
N PHE A 56 4.91 10.35 -9.43
CA PHE A 56 4.50 10.30 -8.03
C PHE A 56 3.53 9.15 -7.75
N ALA A 57 2.65 8.77 -8.69
CA ALA A 57 1.80 7.58 -8.55
C ALA A 57 2.64 6.30 -8.40
N GLN A 58 3.75 6.20 -9.13
CA GLN A 58 4.71 5.09 -9.03
C GLN A 58 5.47 5.13 -7.70
N ALA A 59 5.88 6.34 -7.28
CA ALA A 59 6.57 6.57 -6.02
C ALA A 59 5.68 6.24 -4.81
N TYR A 60 4.38 6.56 -4.87
CA TYR A 60 3.38 6.20 -3.87
C TYR A 60 3.31 4.67 -3.69
N VAL A 61 3.17 3.92 -4.78
CA VAL A 61 3.13 2.45 -4.74
C VAL A 61 4.41 1.89 -4.12
N LEU A 62 5.58 2.38 -4.55
CA LEU A 62 6.85 1.94 -3.97
C LEU A 62 6.95 2.28 -2.48
N ALA A 63 6.54 3.48 -2.08
CA ALA A 63 6.56 3.92 -0.69
C ALA A 63 5.60 3.10 0.18
N HIS A 64 4.45 2.68 -0.37
CA HIS A 64 3.52 1.76 0.28
C HIS A 64 4.16 0.40 0.54
N GLU A 65 4.83 -0.20 -0.44
CA GLU A 65 5.54 -1.47 -0.24
C GLU A 65 6.70 -1.35 0.76
N VAL A 66 7.39 -0.21 0.77
CA VAL A 66 8.38 0.09 1.82
C VAL A 66 7.69 0.27 3.18
N GLY A 67 6.46 0.77 3.22
CA GLY A 67 5.62 0.80 4.42
C GLY A 67 5.45 -0.59 5.04
N HIS A 68 5.16 -1.62 4.23
CA HIS A 68 5.13 -3.00 4.71
C HIS A 68 6.48 -3.50 5.22
N HIS A 69 7.58 -3.09 4.58
CA HIS A 69 8.91 -3.38 5.09
C HIS A 69 9.15 -2.78 6.49
N VAL A 70 8.73 -1.53 6.71
CA VAL A 70 8.78 -0.87 8.01
C VAL A 70 7.91 -1.61 9.03
N GLN A 71 6.69 -2.02 8.66
CA GLN A 71 5.83 -2.84 9.53
C GLN A 71 6.50 -4.16 9.92
N ASN A 72 7.22 -4.81 9.01
CA ASN A 72 7.97 -6.02 9.30
C ASN A 72 9.07 -5.77 10.33
N ILE A 73 9.86 -4.70 10.17
CA ILE A 73 10.93 -4.33 11.11
C ILE A 73 10.34 -4.01 12.49
N LEU A 74 9.18 -3.37 12.55
CA LEU A 74 8.50 -3.02 13.80
C LEU A 74 7.79 -4.21 14.47
N GLY A 75 7.79 -5.39 13.85
CA GLY A 75 7.13 -6.59 14.38
C GLY A 75 5.61 -6.64 14.15
N ILE A 76 5.05 -5.68 13.41
CA ILE A 76 3.62 -5.60 13.11
C ILE A 76 3.18 -6.73 12.17
N LEU A 77 3.89 -6.95 11.06
CA LEU A 77 3.55 -8.04 10.12
C LEU A 77 3.68 -9.44 10.74
N PRO A 78 4.74 -9.76 11.52
CA PRO A 78 4.80 -11.02 12.24
C PRO A 78 3.59 -11.24 13.17
N GLU A 79 3.22 -10.23 13.95
CA GLU A 79 2.09 -10.31 14.88
C GLU A 79 0.75 -10.44 14.14
N PHE A 80 0.53 -9.63 13.11
CA PHE A 80 -0.61 -9.74 12.20
C PHE A 80 -0.75 -11.17 11.66
N ASN A 81 0.33 -11.74 11.12
CA ASN A 81 0.34 -13.07 10.55
C ASN A 81 0.06 -14.17 11.59
N ARG A 82 0.44 -13.96 12.84
CA ARG A 82 0.13 -14.87 13.96
C ARG A 82 -1.36 -14.80 14.30
N VAL A 83 -1.90 -13.59 14.48
CA VAL A 83 -3.29 -13.37 14.91
C VAL A 83 -4.29 -13.75 13.81
N ARG A 84 -4.06 -13.39 12.55
CA ARG A 84 -5.02 -13.66 11.46
C ARG A 84 -5.35 -15.14 11.27
N ARG A 85 -4.45 -16.05 11.68
CA ARG A 85 -4.64 -17.51 11.58
C ARG A 85 -5.68 -18.04 12.55
N THR A 86 -5.99 -17.30 13.61
CA THR A 86 -6.95 -17.69 14.64
C THR A 86 -8.30 -17.00 14.47
N LEU A 87 -8.43 -16.13 13.48
CA LEU A 87 -9.62 -15.31 13.23
C LEU A 87 -10.54 -15.93 12.18
N SER A 88 -11.81 -15.52 12.20
CA SER A 88 -12.71 -15.78 11.07
C SER A 88 -12.17 -15.08 9.81
N LYS A 89 -12.62 -15.50 8.62
CA LYS A 89 -12.20 -14.85 7.37
C LYS A 89 -12.54 -13.35 7.38
N THR A 90 -13.73 -12.99 7.85
CA THR A 90 -14.17 -11.59 7.93
C THR A 90 -13.32 -10.76 8.89
N ASP A 91 -12.99 -11.32 10.07
CA ASP A 91 -12.14 -10.62 11.04
C ASP A 91 -10.69 -10.50 10.56
N ALA A 92 -10.18 -11.53 9.89
CA ALA A 92 -8.85 -11.50 9.26
C ALA A 92 -8.78 -10.47 8.13
N ASN A 93 -9.84 -10.33 7.34
CA ASN A 93 -9.99 -9.32 6.31
C ASN A 93 -9.97 -7.90 6.90
N ALA A 94 -10.78 -7.64 7.93
CA ALA A 94 -10.80 -6.37 8.63
C ALA A 94 -9.43 -6.01 9.25
N LEU A 95 -8.71 -7.00 9.78
CA LEU A 95 -7.35 -6.81 10.28
C LEU A 95 -6.35 -6.52 9.14
N SER A 96 -6.53 -7.14 7.97
CA SER A 96 -5.70 -6.88 6.79
C SER A 96 -5.87 -5.44 6.31
N VAL A 97 -7.10 -4.93 6.25
CA VAL A 97 -7.38 -3.52 5.91
C VAL A 97 -6.60 -2.57 6.84
N ARG A 98 -6.50 -2.85 8.14
CA ARG A 98 -5.72 -2.01 9.08
C ARG A 98 -4.22 -1.99 8.76
N VAL A 99 -3.66 -3.12 8.34
CA VAL A 99 -2.25 -3.23 7.91
C VAL A 99 -2.02 -2.39 6.65
N GLU A 100 -2.89 -2.53 5.66
CA GLU A 100 -2.79 -1.83 4.38
C GLU A 100 -2.93 -0.31 4.53
N LEU A 101 -3.91 0.14 5.32
CA LEU A 101 -4.09 1.57 5.61
C LEU A 101 -2.92 2.19 6.39
N GLN A 102 -2.23 1.39 7.21
CA GLN A 102 -1.03 1.88 7.89
C GLN A 102 0.14 2.03 6.91
N ALA A 103 0.26 1.13 5.92
CA ALA A 103 1.23 1.28 4.85
C ALA A 103 0.95 2.53 3.99
N ASP A 104 -0.32 2.85 3.70
CA ASP A 104 -0.71 4.12 3.06
C ASP A 104 -0.28 5.34 3.89
N CYS A 105 -0.50 5.30 5.21
CA CYS A 105 -0.05 6.36 6.10
C CYS A 105 1.47 6.49 6.14
N PHE A 106 2.22 5.38 6.11
CA PHE A 106 3.68 5.41 6.01
C PHE A 106 4.15 5.98 4.67
N ALA A 107 3.44 5.72 3.57
CA ALA A 107 3.73 6.36 2.28
C ALA A 107 3.51 7.88 2.34
N GLY A 108 2.44 8.34 2.98
CA GLY A 108 2.20 9.76 3.22
C GLY A 108 3.28 10.42 4.08
N LEU A 109 3.68 9.74 5.16
CA LEU A 109 4.78 10.16 6.03
C LEU A 109 6.09 10.30 5.24
N TRP A 110 6.41 9.34 4.39
CA TRP A 110 7.57 9.43 3.51
C TRP A 110 7.47 10.65 2.59
N ALA A 111 6.31 10.88 1.97
CA ALA A 111 6.08 12.01 1.08
C ALA A 111 6.28 13.35 1.80
N TYR A 112 5.83 13.50 3.05
CA TYR A 112 6.07 14.69 3.88
C TYR A 112 7.57 14.99 4.02
N HIS A 113 8.37 13.97 4.37
CA HIS A 113 9.81 14.15 4.55
C HIS A 113 10.54 14.33 3.23
N ALA A 114 10.11 13.66 2.16
CA ALA A 114 10.67 13.79 0.82
C ALA A 114 10.48 15.22 0.28
N ALA A 115 9.26 15.77 0.40
CA ALA A 115 8.92 17.13 0.01
C ALA A 115 9.87 18.17 0.63
N ARG A 116 10.10 18.06 1.94
CA ARG A 116 10.89 19.03 2.71
C ARG A 116 12.39 18.91 2.50
N ARG A 117 12.89 17.70 2.21
CA ARG A 117 14.34 17.46 2.10
C ARG A 117 14.88 17.70 0.70
N ARG A 118 14.08 17.46 -0.33
CA ARG A 118 14.57 17.44 -1.71
C ARG A 118 13.79 18.32 -2.67
N GLY A 119 12.70 18.95 -2.22
CA GLY A 119 11.88 19.81 -3.09
C GLY A 119 11.32 19.07 -4.30
N PHE A 120 11.22 17.73 -4.22
CA PHE A 120 10.84 16.85 -5.33
C PHE A 120 9.33 16.81 -5.60
N LEU A 121 8.51 17.45 -4.76
CA LEU A 121 7.07 17.51 -5.02
C LEU A 121 6.77 18.77 -5.81
N GLU A 122 6.33 18.58 -7.04
CA GLU A 122 5.71 19.61 -7.86
C GLU A 122 4.25 19.81 -7.42
N GLN A 123 3.66 20.91 -7.88
CA GLN A 123 2.25 21.19 -7.64
C GLN A 123 1.41 20.23 -8.48
N GLY A 124 0.70 19.30 -7.83
CA GLY A 124 -0.08 18.25 -8.51
C GLY A 124 0.35 16.83 -8.15
N ASP A 125 1.59 16.63 -7.71
CA ASP A 125 2.13 15.28 -7.44
C ASP A 125 1.36 14.58 -6.31
N ILE A 126 1.00 15.32 -5.26
CA ILE A 126 0.22 14.77 -4.16
C ILE A 126 -1.15 14.33 -4.67
N GLU A 127 -1.78 15.12 -5.53
CA GLU A 127 -3.04 14.79 -6.18
C GLU A 127 -2.92 13.54 -7.08
N GLU A 128 -1.79 13.33 -7.76
CA GLU A 128 -1.50 12.09 -8.49
C GLU A 128 -1.45 10.87 -7.57
N GLY A 129 -0.77 10.98 -6.43
CA GLY A 129 -0.69 9.91 -5.43
C GLY A 129 -2.04 9.60 -4.78
N LEU A 130 -2.82 10.64 -4.48
CA LEU A 130 -4.19 10.50 -3.96
C LEU A 130 -5.12 9.87 -5.00
N ASN A 131 -4.98 10.24 -6.28
CA ASN A 131 -5.70 9.59 -7.37
C ASN A 131 -5.32 8.11 -7.44
N ALA A 132 -4.03 7.78 -7.45
CA ALA A 132 -3.57 6.38 -7.43
C ALA A 132 -4.19 5.60 -6.27
N ALA A 133 -4.07 6.12 -5.04
CA ALA A 133 -4.66 5.53 -3.83
C ALA A 133 -6.17 5.28 -3.99
N SER A 134 -6.89 6.25 -4.57
CA SER A 134 -8.31 6.13 -4.86
C SER A 134 -8.62 5.07 -5.91
N GLN A 135 -7.80 4.90 -6.95
CA GLN A 135 -8.11 3.95 -8.03
C GLN A 135 -7.88 2.48 -7.65
N ILE A 136 -7.00 2.23 -6.67
CA ILE A 136 -6.67 0.88 -6.20
C ILE A 136 -7.33 0.52 -4.86
N GLY A 137 -8.36 1.26 -4.44
CA GLY A 137 -9.25 0.82 -3.35
C GLY A 137 -10.14 -0.35 -3.76
N ASP A 138 -10.46 -1.24 -2.81
CA ASP A 138 -11.19 -2.49 -3.09
C ASP A 138 -12.59 -2.22 -3.68
N ASP A 139 -13.27 -1.15 -3.23
CA ASP A 139 -14.57 -0.74 -3.75
C ASP A 139 -14.51 -0.27 -5.21
N THR A 140 -13.47 0.48 -5.58
CA THR A 140 -13.27 0.92 -6.97
C THR A 140 -12.92 -0.26 -7.87
N LEU A 141 -12.01 -1.13 -7.44
CA LEU A 141 -11.62 -2.31 -8.21
C LEU A 141 -12.79 -3.29 -8.40
N GLN A 142 -13.57 -3.55 -7.35
CA GLN A 142 -14.76 -4.42 -7.46
C GLN A 142 -15.85 -3.82 -8.34
N ARG A 143 -16.14 -2.51 -8.22
CA ARG A 143 -17.11 -1.86 -9.13
C ARG A 143 -16.67 -2.00 -10.59
N ARG A 144 -15.38 -1.85 -10.88
CA ARG A 144 -14.84 -2.00 -12.25
C ARG A 144 -14.89 -3.45 -12.74
N SER A 145 -14.58 -4.43 -11.88
CA SER A 145 -14.48 -5.83 -12.29
C SER A 145 -15.82 -6.57 -12.35
N GLN A 146 -16.74 -6.28 -11.43
CA GLN A 146 -17.99 -7.03 -11.26
C GLN A 146 -19.25 -6.15 -11.13
N GLY A 147 -19.13 -4.82 -11.06
CA GLY A 147 -20.26 -3.89 -11.07
C GLY A 147 -20.91 -3.61 -9.70
N TYR A 148 -20.53 -4.32 -8.64
CA TYR A 148 -21.03 -4.13 -7.28
C TYR A 148 -19.93 -4.39 -6.23
N VAL A 149 -20.18 -3.93 -5.00
CA VAL A 149 -19.22 -3.96 -3.89
C VAL A 149 -19.65 -4.98 -2.83
N VAL A 150 -18.70 -5.75 -2.32
CA VAL A 150 -18.88 -6.69 -1.20
C VAL A 150 -17.91 -6.32 -0.06
N PRO A 151 -18.32 -5.47 0.90
CA PRO A 151 -17.42 -4.95 1.92
C PRO A 151 -16.72 -6.02 2.76
N GLU A 152 -17.37 -7.15 3.07
CA GLU A 152 -16.78 -8.22 3.88
C GLU A 152 -15.60 -8.93 3.20
N SER A 153 -15.42 -8.72 1.89
CA SER A 153 -14.32 -9.29 1.11
C SER A 153 -13.08 -8.41 1.02
N PHE A 154 -13.16 -7.17 1.51
CA PHE A 154 -12.06 -6.21 1.43
C PHE A 154 -10.85 -6.67 2.25
N ASN A 155 -9.67 -6.40 1.73
CA ASN A 155 -8.40 -6.68 2.36
C ASN A 155 -7.40 -5.52 2.23
N HIS A 156 -7.62 -4.55 1.34
CA HIS A 156 -6.83 -3.33 1.19
C HIS A 156 -7.56 -2.06 1.66
N GLY A 157 -8.89 -2.12 1.79
CA GLY A 157 -9.71 -1.01 2.26
C GLY A 157 -10.33 -0.21 1.12
N THR A 158 -11.22 0.73 1.48
CA THR A 158 -11.90 1.56 0.48
C THR A 158 -10.99 2.66 -0.06
N SER A 159 -11.27 3.12 -1.28
CA SER A 159 -10.62 4.28 -1.88
C SER A 159 -10.56 5.48 -0.92
N GLU A 160 -11.67 5.77 -0.23
CA GLU A 160 -11.74 6.85 0.76
C GLU A 160 -10.81 6.63 1.96
N GLN A 161 -10.79 5.41 2.52
CA GLN A 161 -9.92 5.07 3.65
C GLN A 161 -8.45 5.25 3.27
N ARG A 162 -8.05 4.76 2.09
CA ARG A 162 -6.67 4.82 1.61
C ARG A 162 -6.19 6.26 1.41
N VAL A 163 -6.99 7.09 0.73
CA VAL A 163 -6.75 8.54 0.58
C VAL A 163 -6.64 9.23 1.93
N SER A 164 -7.54 8.92 2.86
CA SER A 164 -7.57 9.52 4.20
C SER A 164 -6.31 9.20 5.00
N TRP A 165 -5.87 7.93 5.02
CA TRP A 165 -4.68 7.53 5.76
C TRP A 165 -3.39 8.03 5.15
N PHE A 166 -3.26 8.03 3.82
CA PHE A 166 -2.14 8.71 3.16
C PHE A 166 -2.09 10.19 3.52
N THR A 167 -3.21 10.90 3.40
CA THR A 167 -3.31 12.33 3.71
C THR A 167 -2.91 12.62 5.16
N ARG A 168 -3.35 11.77 6.09
CA ARG A 168 -2.99 11.88 7.50
C ARG A 168 -1.48 11.76 7.72
N GLY A 169 -0.84 10.75 7.14
CA GLY A 169 0.61 10.57 7.21
C GLY A 169 1.37 11.77 6.63
N PHE A 170 0.89 12.27 5.49
CA PHE A 170 1.46 13.43 4.82
C PHE A 170 1.32 14.73 5.63
N GLN A 171 0.18 14.97 6.27
CA GLN A 171 -0.03 16.20 7.06
C GLN A 171 0.70 16.17 8.40
N GLU A 172 0.71 15.02 9.07
CA GLU A 172 1.24 14.91 10.43
C GLU A 172 2.77 14.70 10.47
N GLY A 173 3.35 14.06 9.45
CA GLY A 173 4.80 13.91 9.33
C GLY A 173 5.48 13.10 10.45
N ARG A 174 4.71 12.34 11.23
CA ARG A 174 5.17 11.51 12.37
C ARG A 174 4.52 10.12 12.38
N ILE A 175 5.26 9.13 12.87
CA ILE A 175 4.84 7.71 12.81
C ILE A 175 3.66 7.40 13.74
N GLU A 176 3.53 8.10 14.86
CA GLU A 176 2.47 7.90 15.85
C GLU A 176 1.09 8.32 15.32
N ALA A 177 1.06 9.10 14.23
CA ALA A 177 -0.19 9.42 13.55
C ALA A 177 -0.76 8.22 12.79
N CYS A 178 0.05 7.20 12.46
CA CYS A 178 -0.31 6.05 11.65
C CYS A 178 -0.79 4.83 12.47
N ASP A 179 -1.41 5.06 13.62
CA ASP A 179 -2.02 4.00 14.42
C ASP A 179 -3.41 3.61 13.90
N THR A 180 -3.46 2.62 13.00
CA THR A 180 -4.68 2.04 12.46
C THR A 180 -5.29 0.95 13.35
N PHE A 181 -4.57 0.48 14.37
CA PHE A 181 -5.02 -0.62 15.21
C PHE A 181 -5.85 -0.13 16.40
N SER A 182 -5.58 1.07 16.90
CA SER A 182 -6.36 1.68 17.99
C SER A 182 -7.62 2.41 17.50
N ASN A 183 -7.71 2.74 16.20
CA ASN A 183 -8.80 3.54 15.68
C ASN A 183 -10.04 2.66 15.38
N LYS A 184 -11.13 2.86 16.13
CA LYS A 184 -12.37 2.06 16.03
C LYS A 184 -13.24 2.39 14.80
N GLN A 185 -12.86 3.40 14.01
CA GLN A 185 -13.64 3.87 12.84
C GLN A 185 -13.10 3.38 11.48
N ILE A 186 -12.17 2.41 11.48
CA ILE A 186 -11.85 1.61 10.27
C ILE A 186 -12.85 0.49 10.16
#